data_AF-A0AB72UDZ5-F1
#
_entry.id   AF-A0AB72UDZ5-F1
#
_cell.length_a   1.000
_cell.length_b   1.000
_cell.length_c   1.000
_cell.angle_alpha   90.00
_cell.angle_beta   90.00
_cell.angle_gamma   90.00
#
_symmetry.space_group_name_H-M   'P 1'
#
loop_
_entity.id
_entity.type
_entity.pdbx_description
1 polymer ?
#
loop_
_entity_poly.entity_id
_entity_poly.type
_entity_poly.pdbx_seq_one_letter_code
_entity_poly.pdbx_strand_id
1 'polypeptide(L)'
;MKKSLTIKNVLVFYDEPQVVLLEGAKKIHSIAVAIEKEGMEYPFFCCEIYKRDWLKYLNQKADLYFLFSNALNRKYYFFDWNDQNDRKVNLIKATEEEIKNPEFWPERGFFAVNHTETLAGENDQSRAIQTFEIDGSWAAVDFSAFYAKMADLYGLAFIDQLMEDNEKSAATELSLKSSIVSKLWRGGGSYVGFYSDLMNTIKGMVPLNVKKIQYASPGTIEFSGNQDVFNEMMRYLNEFSRNLKESSERYKRIETVLKREKLKKAPPEASFSSTAMESYVKKNSDELIKLIGVGREENFFNACGKNYVVYAKLCLSIHRRLKGIYDFYSEGRVANAEMIELSQ
;
A
#
# COMPACT_ATOMS: atom_id res chain seq x y z
N MET A 1 -23.95 -10.58 33.77
CA MET A 1 -23.08 -11.61 33.15
C MET A 1 -21.66 -11.06 33.16
N LYS A 2 -20.73 -11.66 33.93
CA LYS A 2 -19.32 -11.26 33.92
C LYS A 2 -18.74 -11.62 32.56
N LYS A 3 -18.21 -10.64 31.84
CA LYS A 3 -17.56 -10.82 30.54
C LYS A 3 -16.07 -10.89 30.79
N SER A 4 -15.41 -11.95 30.35
CA SER A 4 -13.95 -12.08 30.43
C SER A 4 -13.32 -11.96 29.05
N LEU A 5 -12.14 -11.33 29.00
CA LEU A 5 -11.29 -11.26 27.81
C LEU A 5 -9.91 -11.79 28.13
N THR A 6 -9.18 -12.24 27.11
CA THR A 6 -7.80 -12.69 27.24
C THR A 6 -6.87 -11.60 26.72
N ILE A 7 -5.83 -11.25 27.47
CA ILE A 7 -4.73 -10.38 27.07
C ILE A 7 -3.92 -11.11 26.00
N LYS A 8 -3.90 -10.52 24.81
CA LYS A 8 -3.19 -11.03 23.65
C LYS A 8 -1.78 -10.47 23.59
N ASN A 9 -1.67 -9.14 23.67
CA ASN A 9 -0.40 -8.42 23.61
C ASN A 9 -0.45 -7.19 24.53
N VAL A 10 0.70 -6.87 25.11
CA VAL A 10 0.97 -5.50 25.58
C VAL A 10 1.53 -4.74 24.39
N LEU A 11 0.98 -3.57 24.10
CA LEU A 11 1.37 -2.73 22.96
C LEU A 11 2.35 -1.63 23.39
N VAL A 12 2.19 -1.15 24.61
CA VAL A 12 3.02 -0.09 25.19
C VAL A 12 3.36 -0.52 26.60
N PHE A 13 4.65 -0.55 26.90
CA PHE A 13 5.22 -0.89 28.19
C PHE A 13 6.32 0.12 28.49
N TYR A 14 6.21 0.81 29.63
CA TYR A 14 7.29 1.65 30.17
C TYR A 14 7.76 0.99 31.47
N ASP A 15 7.34 1.51 32.62
CA ASP A 15 7.52 0.83 33.90
C ASP A 15 6.44 -0.24 34.13
N GLU A 16 5.24 0.02 33.60
CA GLU A 16 4.08 -0.87 33.66
C GLU A 16 3.32 -0.85 32.31
N PRO A 17 2.48 -1.87 32.01
CA PRO A 17 1.71 -1.92 30.76
C PRO A 17 0.79 -0.71 30.62
N GLN A 18 0.93 0.09 29.58
CA GLN A 18 0.09 1.30 29.39
C GLN A 18 -1.04 1.07 28.39
N VAL A 19 -0.81 0.26 27.37
CA VAL A 19 -1.80 -0.04 26.34
C VAL A 19 -1.76 -1.52 26.05
N VAL A 20 -2.93 -2.16 26.06
CA VAL A 20 -3.04 -3.62 25.91
C VAL A 20 -4.12 -4.01 24.89
N LEU A 21 -3.82 -5.04 24.12
CA LEU A 21 -4.73 -5.67 23.19
C LEU A 21 -5.35 -6.91 23.82
N LEU A 22 -6.67 -6.95 23.84
CA LEU A 22 -7.48 -8.02 24.40
C LEU A 22 -8.24 -8.72 23.27
N GLU A 23 -8.50 -10.01 23.44
CA GLU A 23 -9.29 -10.83 22.52
C GLU A 23 -10.38 -11.61 23.27
N GLY A 24 -11.61 -11.51 22.78
CA GLY A 24 -12.75 -12.28 23.29
C GLY A 24 -13.00 -13.58 22.53
N ALA A 25 -13.88 -14.43 23.07
CA ALA A 25 -14.21 -15.76 22.51
C ALA A 25 -14.65 -15.77 21.03
N LYS A 26 -15.12 -14.65 20.48
CA LYS A 26 -15.51 -14.49 19.06
C LYS A 26 -14.46 -13.78 18.20
N LYS A 27 -13.18 -13.75 18.63
CA LYS A 27 -12.10 -12.97 18.00
C LYS A 27 -12.41 -11.48 17.88
N ILE A 28 -13.25 -10.97 18.78
CA ILE A 28 -13.51 -9.53 18.86
C ILE A 28 -12.30 -8.92 19.56
N HIS A 29 -11.61 -8.04 18.85
CA HIS A 29 -10.52 -7.26 19.40
C HIS A 29 -11.09 -6.18 20.31
N SER A 30 -10.46 -6.02 21.47
CA SER A 30 -10.68 -4.88 22.35
C SER A 30 -9.33 -4.27 22.67
N ILE A 31 -9.29 -2.95 22.81
CA ILE A 31 -8.08 -2.23 23.21
C ILE A 31 -8.36 -1.54 24.53
N ALA A 32 -7.35 -1.48 25.39
CA ALA A 32 -7.45 -0.85 26.68
C ALA A 32 -6.23 0.01 27.00
N VAL A 33 -6.46 1.07 27.76
CA VAL A 33 -5.45 2.03 28.22
C VAL A 33 -5.45 2.09 29.74
N ALA A 34 -4.27 2.15 30.34
CA ALA A 34 -4.13 2.39 31.77
C ALA A 34 -4.71 3.77 32.11
N ILE A 35 -5.41 3.85 33.23
CA ILE A 35 -6.04 5.07 33.74
C ILE A 35 -5.86 5.13 35.25
N GLU A 36 -6.25 6.24 35.85
CA GLU A 36 -6.46 6.33 37.30
C GLU A 36 -7.95 6.16 37.61
N LYS A 37 -8.28 5.29 38.57
CA LYS A 37 -9.67 5.08 39.00
C LYS A 37 -9.71 4.66 40.46
N GLU A 38 -10.48 5.39 41.27
CA GLU A 38 -10.67 5.06 42.68
C GLU A 38 -11.22 3.64 42.86
N GLY A 39 -10.67 2.91 43.85
CA GLY A 39 -11.09 1.55 44.19
C GLY A 39 -10.52 0.44 43.30
N MET A 40 -9.56 0.77 42.43
CA MET A 40 -8.77 -0.19 41.66
C MET A 40 -7.28 0.12 41.84
N GLU A 41 -6.43 -0.91 41.81
CA GLU A 41 -4.99 -0.81 42.02
C GLU A 41 -4.27 -0.47 40.71
N TYR A 42 -4.56 -1.22 39.63
CA TYR A 42 -4.01 -0.91 38.31
C TYR A 42 -5.09 -0.94 37.21
N PRO A 43 -5.94 0.10 37.14
CA PRO A 43 -7.14 0.10 36.31
C PRO A 43 -6.87 0.42 34.84
N PHE A 44 -7.68 -0.22 33.99
CA PHE A 44 -7.69 0.00 32.55
C PHE A 44 -9.08 0.38 32.06
N PHE A 45 -9.15 1.36 31.16
CA PHE A 45 -10.34 1.66 30.38
C PHE A 45 -10.26 0.98 29.02
N CYS A 46 -11.30 0.20 28.69
CA CYS A 46 -11.32 -0.72 27.57
C CYS A 46 -12.52 -0.48 26.66
N CYS A 47 -12.34 -0.62 25.34
CA CYS A 47 -13.44 -0.64 24.38
C CYS A 47 -13.32 -1.79 23.37
N GLU A 48 -14.45 -2.29 22.89
CA GLU A 48 -14.47 -3.21 21.74
C GLU A 48 -14.26 -2.43 20.44
N ILE A 49 -13.50 -2.97 19.48
CA ILE A 49 -13.18 -2.26 18.23
C ILE A 49 -13.57 -3.07 16.99
N TYR A 50 -13.96 -2.37 15.92
CA TYR A 50 -14.16 -3.00 14.62
C TYR A 50 -12.81 -3.38 14.01
N LYS A 51 -12.72 -4.55 13.37
CA LYS A 51 -11.52 -4.98 12.62
C LYS A 51 -11.07 -3.93 11.59
N ARG A 52 -12.01 -3.23 10.94
CA ARG A 52 -11.68 -2.18 9.96
C ARG A 52 -10.93 -1.01 10.59
N ASP A 53 -11.30 -0.61 11.81
CA ASP A 53 -10.76 0.56 12.48
C ASP A 53 -9.46 0.20 13.19
N TRP A 54 -9.34 -1.02 13.71
CA TRP A 54 -8.06 -1.60 14.13
C TRP A 54 -7.01 -1.50 13.02
N LEU A 55 -7.36 -1.91 11.80
CA LEU A 55 -6.45 -1.79 10.65
C LEU A 55 -6.11 -0.33 10.33
N LYS A 56 -7.03 0.63 10.50
CA LYS A 56 -6.69 2.05 10.31
C LYS A 56 -5.68 2.54 11.33
N TYR A 57 -5.85 2.14 12.59
CA TYR A 57 -4.93 2.51 13.68
C TYR A 57 -3.53 1.94 13.46
N LEU A 58 -3.42 0.65 13.12
CA LEU A 58 -2.14 0.03 12.77
C LEU A 58 -1.45 0.71 11.58
N ASN A 59 -2.24 1.16 10.61
CA ASN A 59 -1.74 1.92 9.46
C ASN A 59 -1.57 3.43 9.73
N GLN A 60 -1.64 3.87 11.00
CA GLN A 60 -1.47 5.26 11.44
C GLN A 60 -2.45 6.25 10.77
N LYS A 61 -3.60 5.76 10.30
CA LYS A 61 -4.69 6.58 9.70
C LYS A 61 -5.71 7.05 10.72
N ALA A 62 -5.61 6.52 11.94
CA ALA A 62 -6.44 6.83 13.08
C ALA A 62 -5.55 6.74 14.32
N ASP A 63 -5.81 7.59 15.31
CA ASP A 63 -5.16 7.52 16.61
C ASP A 63 -5.96 6.60 17.56
N LEU A 64 -5.44 6.40 18.76
CA LEU A 64 -6.07 5.59 19.79
C LEU A 64 -7.40 6.19 20.25
N TYR A 65 -7.47 7.53 20.36
CA TYR A 65 -8.72 8.24 20.65
C TYR A 65 -9.82 7.93 19.64
N PHE A 66 -9.51 7.88 18.35
CA PHE A 66 -10.46 7.49 17.31
C PHE A 66 -11.04 6.10 17.57
N LEU A 67 -10.22 5.12 17.96
CA LEU A 67 -10.69 3.75 18.26
C LEU A 67 -11.70 3.75 19.41
N PHE A 68 -11.42 4.49 20.47
CA PHE A 68 -12.36 4.63 21.60
C PHE A 68 -13.64 5.33 21.15
N SER A 69 -13.54 6.44 20.40
CA SER A 69 -14.72 7.21 19.98
C SER A 69 -15.64 6.44 19.02
N ASN A 70 -15.10 5.46 18.30
CA ASN A 70 -15.81 4.60 17.35
C ASN A 70 -15.96 3.17 17.87
N ALA A 71 -15.95 2.98 19.19
CA ALA A 71 -16.10 1.67 19.81
C ALA A 71 -17.34 0.93 19.29
N LEU A 72 -17.18 -0.39 19.10
CA LEU A 72 -18.22 -1.29 18.65
C LEU A 72 -19.44 -1.21 19.58
N ASN A 73 -20.56 -0.73 19.05
CA ASN A 73 -21.80 -0.50 19.80
C ASN A 73 -21.63 0.41 21.03
N ARG A 74 -20.60 1.28 21.07
CA ARG A 74 -20.27 2.14 22.21
C ARG A 74 -20.16 1.37 23.54
N LYS A 75 -19.56 0.19 23.48
CA LYS A 75 -19.35 -0.66 24.67
C LYS A 75 -17.99 -0.39 25.27
N TYR A 76 -18.02 0.12 26.51
CA TYR A 76 -16.84 0.43 27.30
C TYR A 76 -16.85 -0.35 28.61
N TYR A 77 -15.66 -0.64 29.09
CA TYR A 77 -15.44 -1.49 30.24
C TYR A 77 -14.24 -0.98 31.05
N PHE A 78 -14.22 -1.34 32.32
CA PHE A 78 -13.05 -1.26 33.18
C PHE A 78 -12.60 -2.66 33.55
N PHE A 79 -11.31 -2.82 33.80
CA PHE A 79 -10.77 -3.97 34.53
C PHE A 79 -9.54 -3.55 35.30
N ASP A 80 -9.21 -4.31 36.33
CA ASP A 80 -7.96 -4.17 37.06
C ASP A 80 -6.96 -5.19 36.52
N TRP A 81 -5.76 -4.74 36.19
CA TRP A 81 -4.69 -5.61 35.73
C TRP A 81 -4.17 -6.51 36.84
N ASN A 82 -4.24 -6.09 38.11
CA ASN A 82 -3.83 -6.93 39.23
C ASN A 82 -4.77 -8.14 39.44
N ASP A 83 -6.03 -8.00 39.04
CA ASP A 83 -7.04 -9.08 39.08
C ASP A 83 -6.90 -10.11 37.96
N GLN A 84 -5.86 -10.02 37.12
CA GLN A 84 -5.70 -10.96 36.01
C GLN A 84 -5.34 -12.36 36.52
N ASN A 85 -5.91 -13.38 35.88
CA ASN A 85 -5.54 -14.78 36.11
C ASN A 85 -5.33 -15.49 34.77
N ASP A 86 -4.13 -16.03 34.54
CA ASP A 86 -3.76 -16.69 33.28
C ASP A 86 -4.07 -15.82 32.05
N ARG A 87 -3.63 -14.55 32.10
CA ARG A 87 -3.91 -13.50 31.09
C ARG A 87 -5.38 -13.20 30.86
N LYS A 88 -6.31 -13.70 31.68
CA LYS A 88 -7.73 -13.37 31.58
C LYS A 88 -8.08 -12.27 32.56
N VAL A 89 -8.83 -11.29 32.08
CA VAL A 89 -9.34 -10.17 32.86
C VAL A 89 -10.85 -10.18 32.86
N ASN A 90 -11.43 -9.84 34.01
CA ASN A 90 -12.88 -9.71 34.16
C ASN A 90 -13.28 -8.26 33.91
N LEU A 91 -14.22 -8.05 32.99
CA LEU A 91 -14.68 -6.72 32.63
C LEU A 91 -15.87 -6.29 33.48
N ILE A 92 -15.77 -5.06 33.99
CA ILE A 92 -16.85 -4.30 34.61
C ILE A 92 -17.37 -3.31 33.57
N LYS A 93 -18.68 -3.27 33.31
CA LYS A 93 -19.24 -2.35 32.32
C LYS A 93 -19.19 -0.91 32.84
N ALA A 94 -18.69 0.01 32.02
CA ALA A 94 -18.71 1.43 32.34
C ALA A 94 -20.14 2.00 32.32
N THR A 95 -20.43 2.89 33.26
CA THR A 95 -21.65 3.69 33.33
C THR A 95 -21.59 4.89 32.39
N GLU A 96 -22.73 5.53 32.12
CA GLU A 96 -22.77 6.70 31.23
C GLU A 96 -22.02 7.91 31.80
N GLU A 97 -21.98 8.06 33.12
CA GLU A 97 -21.25 9.13 33.81
C GLU A 97 -19.74 8.91 33.67
N GLU A 98 -19.28 7.68 33.88
CA GLU A 98 -17.87 7.33 33.71
C GLU A 98 -17.40 7.51 32.26
N ILE A 99 -18.23 7.16 31.27
CA ILE A 99 -17.90 7.36 29.84
C ILE A 99 -17.75 8.86 29.51
N LYS A 100 -18.44 9.75 30.24
CA LYS A 100 -18.34 11.20 30.05
C LYS A 100 -17.12 11.82 30.73
N ASN A 101 -16.42 11.09 31.61
CA ASN A 101 -15.20 11.59 32.23
C ASN A 101 -14.07 11.64 31.18
N PRO A 102 -13.57 12.83 30.77
CA PRO A 102 -12.51 12.94 29.78
C PRO A 102 -11.18 12.32 30.22
N GLU A 103 -10.92 12.19 31.52
CA GLU A 103 -9.66 11.65 32.06
C GLU A 103 -9.46 10.17 31.74
N PHE A 104 -10.54 9.42 31.51
CA PHE A 104 -10.44 8.01 31.12
C PHE A 104 -10.11 7.83 29.63
N TRP A 105 -10.25 8.89 28.82
CA TRP A 105 -10.04 8.80 27.39
C TRP A 105 -8.56 8.96 27.05
N PRO A 106 -8.03 8.17 26.11
CA PRO A 106 -6.65 8.33 25.66
C PRO A 106 -6.45 9.71 25.01
N GLU A 107 -5.25 10.25 25.12
CA GLU A 107 -4.91 11.50 24.45
C GLU A 107 -4.99 11.37 22.92
N ARG A 108 -5.28 12.49 22.26
CA ARG A 108 -5.27 12.57 20.80
C ARG A 108 -3.84 12.52 20.27
N GLY A 109 -3.67 11.93 19.10
CA GLY A 109 -2.36 11.84 18.44
C GLY A 109 -1.48 10.67 18.91
N PHE A 110 -2.01 9.77 19.75
CA PHE A 110 -1.34 8.51 20.07
C PHE A 110 -1.55 7.49 18.93
N PHE A 111 -0.51 7.21 18.15
CA PHE A 111 -0.57 6.30 16.99
C PHE A 111 0.09 4.94 17.29
N ALA A 112 -0.14 3.94 16.43
CA ALA A 112 0.50 2.64 16.58
C ALA A 112 2.05 2.69 16.50
N VAL A 113 2.63 3.73 15.88
CA VAL A 113 4.09 3.95 15.88
C VAL A 113 4.65 4.22 17.27
N ASN A 114 3.80 4.61 18.23
CA ASN A 114 4.18 4.82 19.62
C ASN A 114 4.16 3.51 20.44
N HIS A 115 3.88 2.36 19.82
CA HIS A 115 4.01 1.05 20.47
C HIS A 115 5.48 0.78 20.78
N THR A 116 5.75 0.30 21.99
CA THR A 116 7.10 -0.11 22.41
C THR A 116 7.34 -1.60 22.15
N GLU A 117 6.26 -2.37 21.95
CA GLU A 117 6.30 -3.80 21.74
C GLU A 117 5.78 -4.15 20.34
N THR A 118 6.49 -5.03 19.64
CA THR A 118 6.06 -5.51 18.32
C THR A 118 4.85 -6.42 18.41
N LEU A 119 3.88 -6.21 17.51
CA LEU A 119 2.74 -7.09 17.34
C LEU A 119 3.20 -8.43 16.75
N ALA A 120 3.05 -9.51 17.51
CA ALA A 120 3.36 -10.87 17.05
C ALA A 120 2.57 -11.22 15.77
N GLY A 121 3.29 -11.45 14.66
CA GLY A 121 2.71 -11.87 13.39
C GLY A 121 2.50 -10.77 12.34
N GLU A 122 2.96 -9.53 12.59
CA GLU A 122 3.25 -8.64 11.47
C GLU A 122 4.52 -9.16 10.80
N ASN A 123 4.37 -9.72 9.59
CA ASN A 123 5.50 -10.05 8.76
C ASN A 123 6.32 -8.77 8.56
N ASP A 124 7.46 -8.73 9.22
CA ASP A 124 8.58 -7.86 8.94
C ASP A 124 9.16 -8.22 7.56
N GLN A 125 8.33 -8.10 6.51
CA GLN A 125 8.84 -8.06 5.16
C GLN A 125 9.63 -6.76 5.06
N SER A 126 10.95 -6.88 5.22
CA SER A 126 12.00 -5.87 5.00
C SER A 126 11.45 -4.57 4.42
N ARG A 127 10.92 -3.71 5.30
CA ARG A 127 10.41 -2.40 4.91
C ARG A 127 11.62 -1.49 4.68
N ALA A 128 12.11 -1.50 3.45
CA ALA A 128 13.13 -0.58 3.00
C ALA A 128 12.60 0.86 2.96
N ILE A 129 13.52 1.81 3.13
CA ILE A 129 13.26 3.22 2.80
C ILE A 129 13.96 3.53 1.49
N GLN A 130 13.19 4.01 0.53
CA GLN A 130 13.72 4.71 -0.63
C GLN A 130 13.61 6.22 -0.42
N THR A 131 14.74 6.91 -0.41
CA THR A 131 14.81 8.36 -0.28
C THR A 131 14.98 9.01 -1.65
N PHE A 132 14.29 10.12 -1.87
CA PHE A 132 14.45 11.00 -3.02
C PHE A 132 14.80 12.39 -2.52
N GLU A 133 15.91 12.95 -2.99
CA GLU A 133 16.19 14.36 -2.77
C GLU A 133 15.26 15.18 -3.64
N ILE A 134 14.73 16.26 -3.09
CA ILE A 134 13.85 17.17 -3.81
C ILE A 134 14.39 18.59 -3.74
N ASP A 135 14.27 19.29 -4.86
CA ASP A 135 14.71 20.68 -4.97
C ASP A 135 13.71 21.53 -5.76
N GLY A 136 13.88 22.85 -5.67
CA GLY A 136 13.04 23.85 -6.29
C GLY A 136 11.66 24.02 -5.64
N SER A 137 10.73 24.58 -6.41
CA SER A 137 9.36 24.86 -5.95
C SER A 137 8.45 23.65 -6.15
N TRP A 138 7.72 23.27 -5.11
CA TRP A 138 6.74 22.18 -5.15
C TRP A 138 5.38 22.65 -4.66
N ALA A 139 4.36 22.52 -5.51
CA ALA A 139 2.98 22.66 -5.08
C ALA A 139 2.48 21.33 -4.48
N ALA A 140 1.43 21.37 -3.65
CA ALA A 140 0.81 20.16 -3.10
C ALA A 140 0.37 19.15 -4.19
N VAL A 141 -0.01 19.66 -5.37
CA VAL A 141 -0.37 18.85 -6.53
C VAL A 141 0.83 18.10 -7.12
N ASP A 142 2.05 18.64 -7.01
CA ASP A 142 3.27 18.01 -7.51
C ASP A 142 3.64 16.80 -6.66
N PHE A 143 3.59 16.93 -5.32
CA PHE A 143 3.80 15.80 -4.41
C PHE A 143 2.81 14.67 -4.68
N SER A 144 1.53 15.03 -4.84
CA SER A 144 0.48 14.07 -5.15
C SER A 144 0.71 13.40 -6.52
N ALA A 145 1.12 14.17 -7.53
CA ALA A 145 1.36 13.68 -8.87
C ALA A 145 2.62 12.81 -8.98
N PHE A 146 3.67 13.12 -8.21
CA PHE A 146 4.88 12.31 -8.10
C PHE A 146 4.57 10.99 -7.38
N TYR A 147 3.98 11.07 -6.18
CA TYR A 147 3.59 9.88 -5.40
C TYR A 147 2.67 8.95 -6.20
N ALA A 148 1.65 9.48 -6.88
CA ALA A 148 0.73 8.64 -7.66
C ALA A 148 1.45 7.85 -8.77
N LYS A 149 2.43 8.46 -9.46
CA LYS A 149 3.20 7.76 -10.50
C LYS A 149 4.14 6.73 -9.90
N MET A 150 4.78 7.05 -8.78
CA MET A 150 5.64 6.12 -8.04
C MET A 150 4.85 4.92 -7.55
N ALA A 151 3.66 5.13 -6.99
CA ALA A 151 2.76 4.06 -6.57
C ALA A 151 2.34 3.16 -7.73
N ASP A 152 1.98 3.75 -8.88
CA ASP A 152 1.62 2.98 -10.08
C ASP A 152 2.80 2.15 -10.61
N LEU A 153 4.02 2.69 -10.59
CA LEU A 153 5.22 1.98 -11.07
C LEU A 153 5.69 0.91 -10.08
N TYR A 154 5.61 1.19 -8.78
CA TYR A 154 5.87 0.24 -7.72
C TYR A 154 4.91 -0.95 -7.79
N GLY A 155 3.61 -0.69 -8.02
CA GLY A 155 2.64 -1.76 -8.24
C GLY A 155 2.92 -2.57 -9.51
N LEU A 156 3.39 -1.93 -10.58
CA LEU A 156 3.81 -2.63 -11.81
C LEU A 156 5.01 -3.56 -11.54
N ALA A 157 6.03 -3.06 -10.85
CA ALA A 157 7.23 -3.82 -10.50
C ALA A 157 6.90 -5.07 -9.67
N PHE A 158 5.99 -4.92 -8.70
CA PHE A 158 5.52 -6.07 -7.91
C PHE A 158 4.81 -7.13 -8.76
N ILE A 159 3.95 -6.72 -9.70
CA ILE A 159 3.27 -7.67 -10.60
C ILE A 159 4.27 -8.35 -11.53
N ASP A 160 5.26 -7.62 -12.06
CA ASP A 160 6.28 -8.20 -12.91
C ASP A 160 7.10 -9.28 -12.18
N GLN A 161 7.48 -9.01 -10.93
CA GLN A 161 8.13 -9.99 -10.05
C GLN A 161 7.22 -11.19 -9.77
N LEU A 162 5.94 -10.98 -9.48
CA LEU A 162 5.00 -12.10 -9.29
C LEU A 162 4.86 -12.98 -10.55
N MET A 163 5.03 -12.40 -11.75
CA MET A 163 5.02 -13.11 -13.01
C MET A 163 6.34 -13.85 -13.31
N GLU A 164 7.41 -13.59 -12.54
CA GLU A 164 8.71 -14.27 -12.65
C GLU A 164 8.73 -15.67 -12.07
N ASP A 165 8.11 -15.85 -10.91
CA ASP A 165 8.21 -17.06 -10.09
C ASP A 165 7.40 -18.27 -10.61
N ASN A 166 7.19 -18.37 -11.93
CA ASN A 166 6.40 -19.44 -12.56
C ASN A 166 7.13 -20.80 -12.64
N GLU A 167 8.44 -20.88 -12.38
CA GLU A 167 9.17 -22.15 -12.47
C GLU A 167 9.31 -22.92 -11.15
N LYS A 168 8.96 -22.33 -9.98
CA LYS A 168 9.20 -22.98 -8.68
C LYS A 168 8.09 -22.91 -7.63
N SER A 169 6.93 -22.31 -7.92
CA SER A 169 5.92 -22.07 -6.88
C SER A 169 4.89 -23.20 -6.69
N ALA A 170 4.54 -23.49 -5.44
CA ALA A 170 3.52 -24.47 -5.06
C ALA A 170 2.14 -24.11 -5.65
N ALA A 171 1.26 -25.10 -5.85
CA ALA A 171 -0.05 -24.94 -6.50
C ALA A 171 -0.93 -23.80 -5.91
N THR A 172 -0.79 -23.52 -4.62
CA THR A 172 -1.49 -22.42 -3.92
C THR A 172 -1.04 -21.03 -4.38
N GLU A 173 0.25 -20.88 -4.70
CA GLU A 173 0.84 -19.60 -5.12
C GLU A 173 0.48 -19.28 -6.58
N LEU A 174 0.45 -20.30 -7.45
CA LEU A 174 -0.11 -20.20 -8.81
C LEU A 174 -1.59 -19.79 -8.82
N SER A 175 -2.39 -20.31 -7.88
CA SER A 175 -3.80 -19.92 -7.73
C SER A 175 -3.95 -18.46 -7.28
N LEU A 176 -3.09 -17.99 -6.38
CA LEU A 176 -3.07 -16.59 -5.94
C LEU A 176 -2.63 -15.65 -7.07
N LYS A 177 -1.56 -16.00 -7.79
CA LYS A 177 -1.05 -15.24 -8.95
C LYS A 177 -2.12 -15.10 -10.03
N SER A 178 -2.73 -16.21 -10.44
CA SER A 178 -3.82 -16.20 -11.43
C SER A 178 -5.05 -15.44 -10.95
N SER A 179 -5.36 -15.48 -9.65
CA SER A 179 -6.45 -14.70 -9.04
C SER A 179 -6.16 -13.20 -8.98
N ILE A 180 -4.90 -12.80 -8.81
CA ILE A 180 -4.47 -11.39 -8.86
C ILE A 180 -4.55 -10.89 -10.30
N VAL A 181 -3.95 -11.63 -11.24
CA VAL A 181 -3.94 -11.24 -12.66
C VAL A 181 -5.34 -11.18 -13.26
N SER A 182 -6.24 -12.12 -12.90
CA SER A 182 -7.63 -12.12 -13.37
C SER A 182 -8.52 -11.01 -12.76
N LYS A 183 -8.05 -10.34 -11.69
CA LYS A 183 -8.73 -9.16 -11.14
C LYS A 183 -8.32 -7.87 -11.85
N LEU A 184 -7.15 -7.85 -12.48
CA LEU A 184 -6.76 -6.76 -13.35
C LEU A 184 -7.77 -6.71 -14.51
N TRP A 185 -8.12 -5.50 -14.97
CA TRP A 185 -8.96 -5.25 -16.17
C TRP A 185 -10.48 -5.35 -15.99
N ARG A 186 -11.00 -5.48 -14.76
CA ARG A 186 -12.46 -5.48 -14.50
C ARG A 186 -13.10 -4.12 -14.83
N GLY A 187 -12.33 -3.03 -14.79
CA GLY A 187 -12.77 -1.68 -15.15
C GLY A 187 -12.96 -1.38 -16.66
N GLY A 188 -13.34 -2.37 -17.49
CA GLY A 188 -13.67 -2.14 -18.91
C GLY A 188 -12.46 -1.89 -19.82
N GLY A 189 -11.32 -2.55 -19.52
CA GLY A 189 -10.09 -2.57 -20.32
C GLY A 189 -9.46 -1.20 -20.66
N SER A 190 -9.79 -0.17 -19.90
CA SER A 190 -9.01 1.07 -19.83
C SER A 190 -7.78 0.87 -18.92
N TYR A 191 -6.66 1.48 -19.27
CA TYR A 191 -5.48 1.51 -18.40
C TYR A 191 -5.79 2.19 -17.05
N VAL A 192 -6.74 3.13 -16.98
CA VAL A 192 -7.13 3.76 -15.70
C VAL A 192 -7.76 2.73 -14.76
N GLY A 193 -8.63 1.87 -15.31
CA GLY A 193 -9.21 0.75 -14.57
C GLY A 193 -8.13 -0.22 -14.09
N PHE A 194 -7.15 -0.52 -14.95
CA PHE A 194 -6.01 -1.36 -14.58
C PHE A 194 -5.27 -0.88 -13.34
N TYR A 195 -4.82 0.38 -13.29
CA TYR A 195 -4.06 0.86 -12.13
C TYR A 195 -4.93 0.97 -10.87
N SER A 196 -6.21 1.32 -11.02
CA SER A 196 -7.16 1.26 -9.90
C SER A 196 -7.32 -0.16 -9.34
N ASP A 197 -7.54 -1.14 -10.21
CA ASP A 197 -7.69 -2.55 -9.85
C ASP A 197 -6.38 -3.10 -9.25
N LEU A 198 -5.24 -2.73 -9.83
CA LEU A 198 -3.90 -3.05 -9.37
C LEU A 198 -3.69 -2.55 -7.95
N MET A 199 -3.85 -1.24 -7.71
CA MET A 199 -3.63 -0.63 -6.40
C MET A 199 -4.57 -1.21 -5.35
N ASN A 200 -5.83 -1.48 -5.70
CA ASN A 200 -6.77 -2.13 -4.79
C ASN A 200 -6.38 -3.57 -4.44
N THR A 201 -5.76 -4.28 -5.39
CA THR A 201 -5.35 -5.68 -5.19
C THR A 201 -4.08 -5.78 -4.35
N ILE A 202 -3.10 -4.90 -4.58
CA ILE A 202 -1.78 -5.00 -3.94
C ILE A 202 -1.67 -4.29 -2.59
N LYS A 203 -2.60 -3.39 -2.25
CA LYS A 203 -2.52 -2.53 -1.04
C LYS A 203 -2.30 -3.29 0.27
N GLY A 204 -2.78 -4.53 0.37
CA GLY A 204 -2.59 -5.38 1.56
C GLY A 204 -1.43 -6.38 1.44
N MET A 205 -0.84 -6.52 0.27
CA MET A 205 0.26 -7.46 -0.01
C MET A 205 1.60 -6.75 0.03
N VAL A 206 1.69 -5.58 -0.62
CA VAL A 206 2.92 -4.81 -0.77
C VAL A 206 2.63 -3.32 -0.66
N PRO A 207 2.37 -2.81 0.56
CA PRO A 207 2.02 -1.41 0.73
C PRO A 207 3.21 -0.50 0.39
N LEU A 208 2.95 0.56 -0.38
CA LEU A 208 3.83 1.71 -0.52
C LEU A 208 3.27 2.85 0.34
N ASN A 209 4.08 3.42 1.22
CA ASN A 209 3.68 4.52 2.09
C ASN A 209 4.66 5.68 1.98
N VAL A 210 4.15 6.90 2.16
CA VAL A 210 4.99 8.06 2.43
C VAL A 210 5.40 8.01 3.90
N LYS A 211 6.69 7.88 4.18
CA LYS A 211 7.24 7.87 5.54
C LYS A 211 7.50 9.29 6.04
N LYS A 212 8.13 10.11 5.20
CA LYS A 212 8.52 11.48 5.55
C LYS A 212 8.55 12.36 4.30
N ILE A 213 8.13 13.61 4.45
CA ILE A 213 8.41 14.68 3.49
C ILE A 213 9.05 15.81 4.29
N GLN A 214 10.31 16.11 3.99
CA GLN A 214 11.02 17.26 4.52
C GLN A 214 11.13 18.29 3.41
N TYR A 215 10.21 19.26 3.40
CA TYR A 215 10.24 20.35 2.43
C TYR A 215 11.01 21.55 2.98
N ALA A 216 12.28 21.65 2.59
CA ALA A 216 13.14 22.81 2.82
C ALA A 216 14.26 22.78 1.78
N SER A 217 14.01 23.22 0.54
CA SER A 217 14.93 23.11 -0.61
C SER A 217 16.40 23.43 -0.23
N PRO A 218 17.33 22.44 -0.31
CA PRO A 218 17.12 21.03 -0.70
C PRO A 218 16.47 20.17 0.40
N GLY A 219 15.40 19.47 0.04
CA GLY A 219 14.60 18.61 0.94
C GLY A 219 14.63 17.13 0.57
N THR A 220 13.80 16.31 1.22
CA THR A 220 13.67 14.87 0.91
C THR A 220 12.22 14.37 0.93
N ILE A 221 11.96 13.32 0.15
CA ILE A 221 10.77 12.47 0.24
C ILE A 221 11.23 11.05 0.51
N GLU A 222 10.71 10.43 1.57
CA GLU A 222 11.00 9.04 1.93
C GLU A 222 9.77 8.18 1.70
N PHE A 223 9.92 7.12 0.90
CA PHE A 223 8.91 6.07 0.75
C PHE A 223 9.34 4.82 1.50
N SER A 224 8.38 4.18 2.17
CA SER A 224 8.57 2.87 2.79
C SER A 224 7.82 1.80 2.00
N GLY A 225 8.49 0.69 1.73
CA GLY A 225 7.99 -0.42 0.91
C GLY A 225 8.95 -1.61 0.91
N ASN A 226 8.70 -2.59 0.05
CA ASN A 226 9.52 -3.76 -0.15
C ASN A 226 10.78 -3.41 -0.99
N GLN A 227 11.93 -3.86 -0.52
CA GLN A 227 13.24 -3.58 -1.11
C GLN A 227 13.38 -4.07 -2.56
N ASP A 228 12.96 -5.31 -2.83
CA ASP A 228 13.09 -5.90 -4.16
C ASP A 228 12.20 -5.17 -5.17
N VAL A 229 10.99 -4.79 -4.77
CA VAL A 229 10.09 -4.01 -5.63
C VAL A 229 10.67 -2.62 -5.91
N PHE A 230 11.31 -1.96 -4.94
CA PHE A 230 12.01 -0.70 -5.18
C PHE A 230 13.16 -0.86 -6.16
N ASN A 231 14.00 -1.88 -6.00
CA ASN A 231 15.11 -2.15 -6.91
C ASN A 231 14.64 -2.29 -8.35
N GLU A 232 13.56 -3.03 -8.55
CA GLU A 232 12.98 -3.26 -9.86
C GLU A 232 12.35 -2.00 -10.46
N MET A 233 11.62 -1.22 -9.65
CA MET A 233 11.09 0.08 -10.05
C MET A 233 12.21 1.04 -10.49
N MET A 234 13.31 1.11 -9.73
CA MET A 234 14.47 1.94 -10.07
C MET A 234 15.18 1.45 -11.32
N ARG A 235 15.24 0.13 -11.54
CA ARG A 235 15.75 -0.45 -12.78
C ARG A 235 14.95 0.02 -13.99
N TYR A 236 13.61 0.03 -13.92
CA TYR A 236 12.78 0.54 -15.03
C TYR A 236 13.04 2.02 -15.32
N LEU A 237 13.18 2.85 -14.29
CA LEU A 237 13.49 4.27 -14.46
C LEU A 237 14.85 4.48 -15.13
N ASN A 238 15.86 3.71 -14.73
CA ASN A 238 17.20 3.76 -15.31
C ASN A 238 17.21 3.29 -16.78
N GLU A 239 16.55 2.18 -17.10
CA GLU A 239 16.43 1.69 -18.49
C GLU A 239 15.63 2.65 -19.36
N PHE A 240 14.53 3.20 -18.84
CA PHE A 240 13.75 4.22 -19.53
C PHE A 240 14.58 5.47 -19.83
N SER A 241 15.39 5.94 -18.86
CA SER A 241 16.29 7.09 -19.02
C SER A 241 17.32 6.85 -20.13
N ARG A 242 17.99 5.69 -20.12
CA ARG A 242 18.96 5.29 -21.14
C ARG A 242 18.35 5.18 -22.54
N ASN A 243 17.13 4.68 -22.62
CA ASN A 243 16.44 4.40 -23.89
C ASN A 243 15.37 5.45 -24.24
N LEU A 244 15.40 6.65 -23.64
CA LEU A 244 14.33 7.64 -23.72
C LEU A 244 13.92 7.99 -25.16
N LYS A 245 14.92 8.19 -26.04
CA LYS A 245 14.67 8.55 -27.44
C LYS A 245 13.97 7.40 -28.17
N GLU A 246 14.51 6.19 -28.06
CA GLU A 246 13.97 5.03 -28.77
C GLU A 246 12.58 4.65 -28.23
N SER A 247 12.40 4.63 -26.91
CA SER A 247 11.10 4.36 -26.28
C SER A 247 10.04 5.39 -26.70
N SER A 248 10.41 6.66 -26.80
CA SER A 248 9.54 7.73 -27.32
C SER A 248 9.18 7.54 -28.80
N GLU A 249 10.10 7.06 -29.63
CA GLU A 249 9.81 6.77 -31.04
C GLU A 249 8.83 5.59 -31.18
N ARG A 250 9.00 4.52 -30.40
CA ARG A 250 8.08 3.38 -30.36
C ARG A 250 6.70 3.78 -29.86
N TYR A 251 6.65 4.58 -28.80
CA TYR A 251 5.41 5.18 -28.29
C TYR A 251 4.65 5.90 -29.41
N LYS A 252 5.33 6.77 -30.17
CA LYS A 252 4.72 7.52 -31.28
C LYS A 252 4.20 6.62 -32.40
N ARG A 253 4.91 5.54 -32.75
CA ARG A 253 4.49 4.58 -33.78
C ARG A 253 3.18 3.89 -33.38
N ILE A 254 3.11 3.36 -32.16
CA ILE A 254 1.89 2.72 -31.64
C ILE A 254 0.74 3.73 -31.57
N GLU A 255 1.01 4.93 -31.03
CA GLU A 255 -0.01 5.97 -30.88
C GLU A 255 -0.58 6.41 -32.24
N THR A 256 0.25 6.52 -33.26
CA THR A 256 -0.16 6.89 -34.62
C THR A 256 -1.13 5.86 -35.20
N VAL A 257 -0.83 4.57 -35.04
CA VAL A 257 -1.72 3.49 -35.48
C VAL A 257 -3.04 3.53 -34.71
N LEU A 258 -3.00 3.58 -33.38
CA LEU A 258 -4.23 3.65 -32.57
C LEU A 258 -5.09 4.88 -32.91
N LYS A 259 -4.46 6.01 -33.28
CA LYS A 259 -5.19 7.20 -33.73
C LYS A 259 -5.85 6.98 -35.08
N ARG A 260 -5.11 6.46 -36.06
CA ARG A 260 -5.60 6.20 -37.41
C ARG A 260 -6.77 5.21 -37.42
N GLU A 261 -6.67 4.15 -36.64
CA GLU A 261 -7.70 3.10 -36.49
C GLU A 261 -8.84 3.52 -35.53
N LYS A 262 -8.78 4.73 -34.94
CA LYS A 262 -9.75 5.23 -33.93
C LYS A 262 -9.84 4.39 -32.64
N LEU A 263 -8.78 3.66 -32.32
CA LEU A 263 -8.71 2.72 -31.19
C LEU A 263 -8.28 3.36 -29.85
N LYS A 264 -7.77 4.60 -29.85
CA LYS A 264 -7.30 5.27 -28.61
C LYS A 264 -8.36 5.31 -27.49
N LYS A 265 -9.63 5.57 -27.85
CA LYS A 265 -10.77 5.65 -26.92
C LYS A 265 -11.74 4.48 -27.09
N ALA A 266 -11.43 3.53 -27.97
CA ALA A 266 -12.31 2.40 -28.25
C ALA A 266 -12.39 1.46 -27.03
N PRO A 267 -13.51 0.75 -26.86
CA PRO A 267 -13.66 -0.22 -25.79
C PRO A 267 -12.78 -1.47 -26.05
N PRO A 268 -12.66 -2.39 -25.09
CA PRO A 268 -11.75 -3.54 -25.19
C PRO A 268 -12.09 -4.48 -26.35
N GLU A 269 -13.36 -4.56 -26.74
CA GLU A 269 -13.84 -5.45 -27.81
C GLU A 269 -13.43 -4.95 -29.20
N ALA A 270 -12.89 -3.74 -29.30
CA ALA A 270 -12.42 -3.19 -30.56
C ALA A 270 -11.17 -3.92 -31.04
N SER A 271 -11.13 -4.19 -32.35
CA SER A 271 -10.02 -4.85 -33.02
C SER A 271 -9.34 -3.92 -34.02
N PHE A 272 -8.14 -4.28 -34.45
CA PHE A 272 -7.51 -3.62 -35.58
C PHE A 272 -8.19 -4.03 -36.89
N SER A 273 -8.02 -3.21 -37.93
CA SER A 273 -8.55 -3.51 -39.27
C SER A 273 -7.96 -4.75 -39.95
N SER A 274 -6.80 -5.23 -39.50
CA SER A 274 -6.13 -6.39 -40.10
C SER A 274 -5.15 -7.05 -39.12
N THR A 275 -4.90 -8.34 -39.32
CA THR A 275 -3.89 -9.14 -38.59
C THR A 275 -2.47 -8.60 -38.75
N ALA A 276 -2.15 -8.01 -39.91
CA ALA A 276 -0.88 -7.34 -40.14
C ALA A 276 -0.69 -6.13 -39.20
N MET A 277 -1.77 -5.38 -38.95
CA MET A 277 -1.75 -4.25 -38.02
C MET A 277 -1.62 -4.71 -36.57
N GLU A 278 -2.32 -5.78 -36.19
CA GLU A 278 -2.19 -6.42 -34.87
C GLU A 278 -0.73 -6.82 -34.61
N SER A 279 -0.13 -7.52 -35.56
CA SER A 279 1.26 -7.98 -35.49
C SER A 279 2.24 -6.82 -35.40
N TYR A 280 2.04 -5.76 -36.20
CA TYR A 280 2.86 -4.56 -36.17
C TYR A 280 2.79 -3.85 -34.81
N VAL A 281 1.59 -3.69 -34.25
CA VAL A 281 1.39 -3.02 -32.97
C VAL A 281 1.90 -3.88 -31.82
N LYS A 282 1.68 -5.21 -31.83
CA LYS A 282 2.25 -6.11 -30.83
C LYS A 282 3.77 -5.99 -30.82
N LYS A 283 4.41 -6.09 -31.98
CA LYS A 283 5.87 -5.99 -32.10
C LYS A 283 6.40 -4.68 -31.52
N ASN A 284 5.81 -3.53 -31.87
CA ASN A 284 6.26 -2.26 -31.31
C ASN A 284 5.95 -2.14 -29.80
N SER A 285 4.88 -2.77 -29.32
CA SER A 285 4.53 -2.79 -27.89
C SER A 285 5.53 -3.63 -27.09
N ASP A 286 5.86 -4.83 -27.59
CA ASP A 286 6.89 -5.71 -27.03
C ASP A 286 8.24 -5.00 -26.99
N GLU A 287 8.66 -4.38 -28.10
CA GLU A 287 9.91 -3.61 -28.16
C GLU A 287 9.90 -2.41 -27.20
N LEU A 288 8.77 -1.70 -27.07
CA LEU A 288 8.64 -0.56 -26.14
C LEU A 288 8.87 -0.98 -24.68
N ILE A 289 8.23 -2.06 -24.22
CA ILE A 289 8.37 -2.47 -22.82
C ILE A 289 9.73 -3.11 -22.54
N LYS A 290 10.35 -3.78 -23.53
CA LYS A 290 11.74 -4.24 -23.46
C LYS A 290 12.71 -3.08 -23.24
N LEU A 291 12.55 -1.98 -23.98
CA LEU A 291 13.37 -0.78 -23.82
C LEU A 291 13.21 -0.12 -22.44
N ILE A 292 12.05 -0.29 -21.83
CA ILE A 292 11.75 0.15 -20.46
C ILE A 292 12.36 -0.80 -19.42
N GLY A 293 12.79 -1.99 -19.83
CA GLY A 293 13.33 -3.02 -18.97
C GLY A 293 12.26 -3.93 -18.36
N VAL A 294 10.98 -3.78 -18.67
CA VAL A 294 9.96 -4.76 -18.26
C VAL A 294 10.15 -6.01 -19.11
N GLY A 295 10.85 -7.00 -18.56
CA GLY A 295 11.00 -8.30 -19.21
C GLY A 295 9.74 -9.10 -18.96
N ARG A 296 9.24 -9.86 -19.97
CA ARG A 296 8.02 -10.71 -19.95
C ARG A 296 6.83 -10.12 -20.69
N GLU A 297 7.09 -9.64 -21.89
CA GLU A 297 6.07 -9.10 -22.80
C GLU A 297 4.88 -10.04 -23.00
N GLU A 298 5.16 -11.33 -23.12
CA GLU A 298 4.13 -12.35 -23.33
C GLU A 298 3.24 -12.53 -22.10
N ASN A 299 3.78 -12.39 -20.88
CA ASN A 299 2.97 -12.49 -19.66
C ASN A 299 2.00 -11.31 -19.55
N PHE A 300 2.45 -10.09 -19.86
CA PHE A 300 1.57 -8.91 -19.91
C PHE A 300 0.54 -9.03 -21.03
N PHE A 301 0.91 -9.54 -22.20
CA PHE A 301 -0.04 -9.77 -23.29
C PHE A 301 -1.11 -10.80 -22.91
N ASN A 302 -0.70 -11.91 -22.28
CA ASN A 302 -1.61 -12.92 -21.74
C ASN A 302 -2.52 -12.36 -20.65
N ALA A 303 -1.98 -11.54 -19.74
CA ALA A 303 -2.75 -10.85 -18.69
C ALA A 303 -3.79 -9.89 -19.28
N CYS A 304 -3.53 -9.33 -20.46
CA CYS A 304 -4.50 -8.54 -21.22
C CYS A 304 -5.52 -9.40 -22.00
N GLY A 305 -5.60 -10.71 -21.74
CA GLY A 305 -6.50 -11.63 -22.45
C GLY A 305 -6.12 -11.79 -23.93
N LYS A 306 -4.83 -11.64 -24.28
CA LYS A 306 -4.32 -11.61 -25.66
C LYS A 306 -4.99 -10.53 -26.53
N ASN A 307 -5.48 -9.46 -25.90
CA ASN A 307 -6.10 -8.35 -26.59
C ASN A 307 -5.04 -7.31 -27.01
N TYR A 308 -4.80 -7.20 -28.32
CA TYR A 308 -3.79 -6.29 -28.88
C TYR A 308 -4.04 -4.81 -28.53
N VAL A 309 -5.29 -4.37 -28.50
CA VAL A 309 -5.63 -2.96 -28.21
C VAL A 309 -5.39 -2.63 -26.74
N VAL A 310 -5.83 -3.50 -25.84
CA VAL A 310 -5.63 -3.34 -24.39
C VAL A 310 -4.14 -3.37 -24.06
N TYR A 311 -3.41 -4.34 -24.61
CA TYR A 311 -1.97 -4.48 -24.41
C TYR A 311 -1.18 -3.26 -24.93
N ALA A 312 -1.48 -2.78 -26.14
CA ALA A 312 -0.86 -1.56 -26.65
C ALA A 312 -1.13 -0.35 -25.75
N LYS A 313 -2.37 -0.18 -25.26
CA LYS A 313 -2.75 0.90 -24.33
C LYS A 313 -2.01 0.79 -23.00
N LEU A 314 -1.82 -0.42 -22.48
CA LEU A 314 -1.02 -0.68 -21.28
C LEU A 314 0.41 -0.20 -21.48
N CYS A 315 1.09 -0.67 -22.54
CA CYS A 315 2.47 -0.31 -22.85
C CYS A 315 2.65 1.21 -22.98
N LEU A 316 1.74 1.89 -23.69
CA LEU A 316 1.73 3.36 -23.75
C LEU A 316 1.53 4.01 -22.38
N SER A 317 0.73 3.40 -21.50
CA SER A 317 0.46 3.95 -20.17
C SER A 317 1.64 3.81 -19.20
N ILE A 318 2.42 2.73 -19.32
CA ILE A 318 3.66 2.51 -18.59
C ILE A 318 4.68 3.58 -19.00
N HIS A 319 4.90 3.74 -20.31
CA HIS A 319 5.76 4.79 -20.85
C HIS A 319 5.39 6.19 -20.32
N ARG A 320 4.11 6.57 -20.34
CA ARG A 320 3.67 7.89 -19.83
C ARG A 320 3.98 8.11 -18.36
N ARG A 321 3.90 7.07 -17.52
CA ARG A 321 4.19 7.16 -16.08
C ARG A 321 5.67 7.34 -15.83
N LEU A 322 6.49 6.53 -16.48
CA LEU A 322 7.94 6.67 -16.43
C LEU A 322 8.38 8.03 -16.95
N LYS A 323 7.83 8.50 -18.08
CA LYS A 323 8.10 9.85 -18.57
C LYS A 323 7.74 10.92 -17.53
N GLY A 324 6.56 10.81 -16.93
CA GLY A 324 6.11 11.77 -15.92
C GLY A 324 6.91 11.74 -14.62
N ILE A 325 7.61 10.65 -14.28
CA ILE A 325 8.59 10.61 -13.17
C ILE A 325 9.90 11.21 -13.66
N TYR A 326 10.39 10.77 -14.82
CA TYR A 326 11.61 11.25 -15.45
C TYR A 326 11.60 12.78 -15.66
N ASP A 327 10.44 13.38 -15.95
CA ASP A 327 10.30 14.83 -16.07
C ASP A 327 10.82 15.55 -14.81
N PHE A 328 10.44 15.09 -13.61
CA PHE A 328 10.95 15.64 -12.35
C PHE A 328 12.48 15.52 -12.21
N TYR A 329 13.07 14.41 -12.66
CA TYR A 329 14.54 14.24 -12.67
C TYR A 329 15.19 15.19 -13.69
N SER A 330 14.65 15.26 -14.90
CA SER A 330 15.21 16.10 -15.98
C SER A 330 15.07 17.59 -15.71
N GLU A 331 14.06 17.99 -14.94
CA GLU A 331 13.86 19.35 -14.43
C GLU A 331 14.78 19.69 -13.24
N GLY A 332 15.54 18.72 -12.72
CA GLY A 332 16.40 18.89 -11.54
C GLY A 332 15.62 18.98 -10.23
N ARG A 333 14.33 18.62 -10.22
CA ARG A 333 13.46 18.70 -9.03
C ARG A 333 13.57 17.48 -8.14
N VAL A 334 14.04 16.37 -8.68
CA VAL A 334 14.25 15.10 -7.96
C VAL A 334 15.64 14.55 -8.29
N ALA A 335 16.34 14.07 -7.27
CA ALA A 335 17.54 13.25 -7.40
C ALA A 335 17.43 12.00 -6.53
N ASN A 336 18.18 10.95 -6.86
CA ASN A 336 18.23 9.74 -6.05
C ASN A 336 19.19 9.96 -4.87
N ALA A 337 18.64 10.08 -3.66
CA ALA A 337 19.40 9.81 -2.45
C ALA A 337 19.45 8.28 -2.29
N GLU A 338 20.58 7.74 -1.86
CA GLU A 338 20.83 6.30 -1.75
C GLU A 338 19.75 5.55 -0.93
N MET A 339 19.68 4.23 -1.13
CA MET A 339 18.83 3.36 -0.31
C MET A 339 19.45 3.17 1.07
N ILE A 340 18.70 3.50 2.12
CA ILE A 340 19.10 3.23 3.50
C ILE A 340 18.35 1.99 3.96
N GLU A 341 19.07 0.88 4.15
CA GLU A 341 18.53 -0.27 4.85
C GLU A 341 18.24 0.13 6.29
N LEU A 342 16.95 0.13 6.67
CA LEU A 342 16.58 0.17 8.08
C LEU A 342 17.00 -1.16 8.69
N SER A 343 18.13 -1.13 9.40
CA SER A 343 18.58 -2.23 10.23
C SER A 343 18.00 -2.07 11.64
N GLN A 344 17.45 -3.20 12.12
CA GLN A 344 17.05 -3.57 13.49
C GLN A 344 15.61 -3.26 13.91
#